data_AF-A0A7K5WYL5-F1
#
_entry.id   AF-A0A7K5WYL5-F1
#
_cell.length_a   1.000
_cell.length_b   1.000
_cell.length_c   1.000
_cell.angle_alpha   90.00
_cell.angle_beta   90.00
_cell.angle_gamma   90.00
#
_symmetry.space_group_name_H-M   'P 1'
#
loop_
_entity.id
_entity.type
_entity.pdbx_description
1 polymer ?
#
loop_
_entity_poly.entity_id
_entity_poly.type
_entity_poly.pdbx_seq_one_letter_code
_entity_poly.pdbx_strand_id
1 'polypeptide(L)'
;GRPPGSPCLRLQLLGCCLATAQAACSWLMGRACRYLAAWALPQFLLVTQGDLQLLKTETDRLVVLVSGTFPEPGEAPRQLPPAPLSHQEHQLCQQIRSMAASIQLFSGDVLKMFSIDCKRMSAEIFDQTMPLGKHWRIGLRADLPSSPSEYAAAAAQAVLGQVLQGAQLLPRDAQAPALARVTTAFLEAWMDHILAQRIKFR
;
A
#
# COMPACT_ATOMS: atom_id res chain seq x y z
N GLY A 1 28.47 44.08 -14.45
CA GLY A 1 27.61 43.09 -15.14
C GLY A 1 27.27 41.99 -14.17
N ARG A 2 25.98 41.70 -13.96
CA ARG A 2 25.53 40.54 -13.16
C ARG A 2 25.72 39.28 -14.03
N PRO A 3 26.27 38.18 -13.50
CA PRO A 3 26.51 37.00 -14.33
C PRO A 3 25.17 36.42 -14.81
N PRO A 4 25.09 35.87 -16.03
CA PRO A 4 23.90 35.17 -16.48
C PRO A 4 23.82 33.80 -15.79
N GLY A 5 22.64 33.42 -15.30
CA GLY A 5 22.26 32.00 -15.28
C GLY A 5 22.27 31.23 -13.95
N SER A 6 22.32 31.85 -12.76
CA SER A 6 21.93 31.12 -11.55
C SER A 6 20.40 31.07 -11.46
N PRO A 7 19.75 29.88 -11.47
CA PRO A 7 18.31 29.82 -11.27
C PRO A 7 17.98 30.44 -9.91
N CYS A 8 16.89 31.20 -9.85
CA CYS A 8 16.40 31.77 -8.60
C CYS A 8 16.36 30.69 -7.51
N LEU A 9 16.87 30.98 -6.30
CA LEU A 9 16.92 30.03 -5.19
C LEU A 9 15.56 29.35 -4.94
N ARG A 10 14.45 30.06 -5.18
CA ARG A 10 13.08 29.54 -5.09
C ARG A 10 12.81 28.41 -6.10
N LEU A 11 13.25 28.59 -7.35
CA LEU A 11 13.13 27.56 -8.40
C LEU A 11 13.99 26.33 -8.09
N GLN A 12 15.21 26.53 -7.60
CA GLN A 12 16.07 25.42 -7.18
C GLN A 12 15.43 24.63 -6.03
N LEU A 13 14.91 25.32 -5.02
CA LEU A 13 14.28 24.69 -3.87
C LEU A 13 13.03 23.90 -4.28
N LEU A 14 12.12 24.52 -5.04
CA LEU A 14 10.93 23.83 -5.56
C LEU A 14 11.30 22.63 -6.44
N GLY A 15 12.31 22.78 -7.30
CA GLY A 15 12.83 21.70 -8.13
C GLY A 15 13.39 20.55 -7.30
N CYS A 16 14.18 20.83 -6.27
CA CYS A 16 14.72 19.83 -5.35
C CYS A 16 13.62 19.12 -4.56
N CYS A 17 12.61 19.85 -4.06
CA CYS A 17 11.45 19.27 -3.38
C CYS A 17 10.70 18.30 -4.30
N LEU A 18 10.40 18.72 -5.53
CA LEU A 18 9.72 17.89 -6.52
C LEU A 18 10.55 16.65 -6.87
N ALA A 19 11.84 16.82 -7.18
CA ALA A 19 12.72 15.72 -7.55
C ALA A 19 12.87 14.70 -6.41
N THR A 20 12.95 15.16 -5.16
CA THR A 20 13.01 14.28 -3.98
C THR A 20 11.72 13.50 -3.80
N ALA A 21 10.57 14.17 -3.89
CA ALA A 21 9.27 13.51 -3.78
C ALA A 21 9.07 12.48 -4.90
N GLN A 22 9.42 12.83 -6.14
CA GLN A 22 9.39 11.93 -7.30
C GLN A 22 10.28 10.70 -7.10
N ALA A 23 11.54 10.91 -6.74
CA ALA A 23 12.49 9.81 -6.55
C ALA A 23 12.04 8.87 -5.42
N ALA A 24 11.60 9.41 -4.29
CA ALA A 24 11.07 8.62 -3.17
C ALA A 24 9.83 7.81 -3.59
N CYS A 25 8.90 8.46 -4.30
CA CYS A 25 7.68 7.85 -4.78
C CYS A 25 7.94 6.72 -5.79
N SER A 26 8.78 6.95 -6.80
CA SER A 26 9.17 5.92 -7.78
C SER A 26 9.92 4.75 -7.15
N TRP A 27 10.84 5.04 -6.23
CA TRP A 27 11.55 3.99 -5.50
C TRP A 27 10.57 3.13 -4.70
N LEU A 28 9.66 3.76 -3.96
CA LEU A 28 8.71 3.08 -3.09
C LEU A 28 7.76 2.19 -3.90
N MET A 29 7.13 2.73 -4.95
CA MET A 29 6.22 1.96 -5.80
C MET A 29 6.95 0.78 -6.44
N GLY A 30 8.16 1.01 -6.98
CA GLY A 30 8.97 -0.05 -7.56
C GLY A 30 9.32 -1.16 -6.57
N ARG A 31 9.65 -0.79 -5.32
CA ARG A 31 9.93 -1.74 -4.24
C ARG A 31 8.69 -2.52 -3.82
N ALA A 32 7.56 -1.85 -3.64
CA ALA A 32 6.30 -2.50 -3.29
C ALA A 32 5.91 -3.54 -4.35
N CYS A 33 5.88 -3.17 -5.63
CA CYS A 33 5.57 -4.09 -6.72
C CYS A 33 6.55 -5.28 -6.77
N ARG A 34 7.86 -5.03 -6.60
CA ARG A 34 8.88 -6.08 -6.59
C ARG A 34 8.72 -7.04 -5.41
N TYR A 35 8.46 -6.55 -4.21
CA TYR A 35 8.27 -7.41 -3.04
C TYR A 35 7.01 -8.25 -3.20
N LEU A 36 5.92 -7.66 -3.71
CA LEU A 36 4.69 -8.39 -3.95
C LEU A 36 4.87 -9.49 -5.01
N ALA A 37 5.53 -9.17 -6.13
CA ALA A 37 5.84 -10.14 -7.18
C ALA A 37 6.76 -11.29 -6.70
N ALA A 38 7.67 -11.00 -5.77
CA ALA A 38 8.54 -12.00 -5.14
C ALA A 38 7.92 -12.70 -3.92
N TRP A 39 6.65 -12.42 -3.61
CA TRP A 39 5.94 -12.90 -2.41
C TRP A 39 6.64 -12.57 -1.08
N ALA A 40 7.44 -11.50 -1.04
CA ALA A 40 8.12 -10.99 0.14
C ALA A 40 7.17 -10.11 0.97
N LEU A 41 6.10 -10.71 1.50
CA LEU A 41 5.00 -9.99 2.15
C LEU A 41 5.42 -9.18 3.39
N PRO A 42 6.37 -9.64 4.24
CA PRO A 42 6.84 -8.82 5.36
C PRO A 42 7.43 -7.48 4.90
N GLN A 43 8.31 -7.50 3.90
CA GLN A 43 8.95 -6.31 3.34
C GLN A 43 7.94 -5.43 2.59
N PHE A 44 7.00 -6.05 1.88
CA PHE A 44 5.91 -5.34 1.24
C PHE A 44 5.08 -4.53 2.24
N LEU A 45 4.70 -5.14 3.37
CA LEU A 45 3.94 -4.47 4.43
C LEU A 45 4.72 -3.33 5.06
N LEU A 46 6.00 -3.53 5.37
CA LEU A 46 6.85 -2.47 5.92
C LEU A 46 6.92 -1.24 5.02
N VAL A 47 7.11 -1.44 3.71
CA VAL A 47 7.21 -0.34 2.76
C VAL A 47 5.86 0.37 2.56
N THR A 48 4.76 -0.39 2.49
CA THR A 48 3.43 0.18 2.14
C THR A 48 2.65 0.70 3.34
N GLN A 49 2.85 0.13 4.53
CA GLN A 49 2.19 0.53 5.77
C GLN A 49 3.11 1.34 6.70
N GLY A 50 4.42 1.39 6.45
CA GLY A 50 5.39 2.23 7.14
C GLY A 50 5.85 3.39 6.25
N ASP A 51 6.80 3.12 5.36
CA ASP A 51 7.50 4.16 4.57
C ASP A 51 6.53 5.01 3.73
N LEU A 52 5.50 4.39 3.15
CA LEU A 52 4.51 5.09 2.34
C LEU A 52 3.65 6.03 3.18
N GLN A 53 3.30 5.65 4.41
CA GLN A 53 2.51 6.50 5.29
C GLN A 53 3.32 7.72 5.77
N LEU A 54 4.63 7.53 5.97
CA LEU A 54 5.55 8.63 6.22
C LEU A 54 5.67 9.54 4.99
N LEU A 55 5.94 8.99 3.81
CA LEU A 55 6.06 9.75 2.56
C LEU A 55 4.78 10.54 2.25
N LYS A 56 3.63 9.93 2.44
CA LYS A 56 2.31 10.56 2.34
C LYS A 56 2.22 11.78 3.26
N THR A 57 2.54 11.61 4.55
CA THR A 57 2.50 12.67 5.56
C THR A 57 3.45 13.82 5.22
N GLU A 58 4.70 13.51 4.85
CA GLU A 58 5.70 14.52 4.50
C GLU A 58 5.35 15.27 3.21
N THR A 59 4.74 14.60 2.24
CA THR A 59 4.30 15.26 1.01
C THR A 59 3.08 16.14 1.24
N ASP A 60 2.14 15.74 2.13
CA ASP A 60 1.03 16.61 2.55
C ASP A 60 1.55 17.88 3.25
N ARG A 61 2.54 17.74 4.14
CA ARG A 61 3.21 18.89 4.78
C ARG A 61 3.90 19.78 3.75
N LEU A 62 4.58 19.19 2.78
CA LEU A 62 5.21 19.93 1.68
C LEU A 62 4.17 20.73 0.89
N VAL A 63 3.01 20.16 0.59
CA VAL A 63 1.90 20.87 -0.08
C VAL A 63 1.42 22.07 0.73
N VAL A 64 1.25 21.91 2.05
CA VAL A 64 0.86 23.02 2.94
C VAL A 64 1.90 24.14 2.92
N LEU A 65 3.19 23.79 3.03
CA LEU A 65 4.29 24.76 3.00
C LEU A 65 4.38 25.48 1.66
N VAL A 66 4.24 24.75 0.55
CA VAL A 66 4.26 25.32 -0.80
C VAL A 66 3.08 26.26 -0.98
N SER A 67 1.86 25.86 -0.64
CA SER A 67 0.67 26.72 -0.78
C SER A 67 0.74 27.97 0.11
N GLY A 68 1.30 27.88 1.33
CA GLY A 68 1.49 29.04 2.20
C GLY A 68 2.58 30.01 1.74
N THR A 69 3.65 29.49 1.13
CA THR A 69 4.81 30.30 0.68
C THR A 69 4.62 30.87 -0.73
N PHE A 70 3.79 30.20 -1.54
CA PHE A 70 3.53 30.48 -2.93
C PHE A 70 2.01 30.48 -3.19
N PRO A 71 1.29 31.49 -2.68
CA PRO A 71 -0.16 31.56 -2.82
C PRO A 71 -0.58 31.79 -4.27
N GLU A 72 -1.63 31.10 -4.71
CA GLU A 72 -2.20 31.30 -6.03
C GLU A 72 -2.85 32.71 -6.13
N PRO A 73 -2.97 33.28 -7.35
CA PRO A 73 -3.62 34.57 -7.55
C PRO A 73 -5.10 34.51 -7.13
N GLY A 74 -5.40 34.99 -5.92
CA GLY A 74 -6.77 35.04 -5.38
C GLY A 74 -6.92 34.59 -3.91
N GLU A 75 -5.93 33.90 -3.33
CA GLU A 75 -6.01 33.38 -1.95
C GLU A 75 -5.34 34.29 -0.89
N ALA A 76 -4.69 35.38 -1.29
CA ALA A 76 -3.93 36.23 -0.37
C ALA A 76 -4.84 37.16 0.48
N PRO A 77 -4.63 37.26 1.81
CA PRO A 77 -5.18 38.34 2.62
C PRO A 77 -4.71 39.70 2.08
N ARG A 78 -5.61 40.70 2.08
CA ARG A 78 -5.46 42.06 1.51
C ARG A 78 -4.26 42.90 1.99
N GLN A 79 -3.34 42.38 2.81
CA GLN A 79 -2.39 43.17 3.59
C GLN A 79 -0.98 43.29 3.01
N LEU A 80 -0.62 42.52 1.97
CA LEU A 80 0.65 42.74 1.23
C LEU A 80 0.52 42.26 -0.22
N PRO A 81 1.03 43.00 -1.23
CA PRO A 81 1.05 42.50 -2.61
C PRO A 81 1.97 41.26 -2.64
N PRO A 82 1.47 40.05 -3.00
CA PRO A 82 2.35 38.92 -3.21
C PRO A 82 3.30 39.26 -4.37
N ALA A 83 4.60 39.03 -4.19
CA ALA A 83 5.54 39.13 -5.30
C ALA A 83 5.06 38.17 -6.40
N PRO A 84 4.90 38.65 -7.66
CA PRO A 84 4.36 37.81 -8.72
C PRO A 84 5.25 36.59 -8.89
N LEU A 85 4.68 35.43 -8.60
CA LEU A 85 5.26 34.13 -8.89
C LEU A 85 5.55 34.04 -10.39
N SER A 86 6.77 33.61 -10.74
CA SER A 86 7.09 33.27 -12.12
C SER A 86 6.22 32.10 -12.61
N HIS A 87 5.99 32.02 -13.91
CA HIS A 87 5.25 30.90 -14.52
C HIS A 87 5.87 29.54 -14.15
N GLN A 88 7.20 29.48 -14.10
CA GLN A 88 7.93 28.27 -13.77
C GLN A 88 7.77 27.86 -12.29
N GLU A 89 7.69 28.80 -11.36
CA GLU A 89 7.41 28.49 -9.95
C GLU A 89 5.99 27.93 -9.79
N HIS A 90 4.98 28.51 -10.46
CA HIS A 90 3.61 27.96 -10.44
C HIS A 90 3.55 26.53 -10.97
N GLN A 91 4.22 26.25 -12.10
CA GLN A 91 4.27 24.90 -12.66
C GLN A 91 4.85 23.89 -11.67
N LEU A 92 5.96 24.23 -11.00
CA LEU A 92 6.57 23.35 -10.00
C LEU A 92 5.64 23.14 -8.79
N CYS A 93 4.96 24.19 -8.32
CA CYS A 93 3.98 24.07 -7.23
C CYS A 93 2.83 23.13 -7.59
N GLN A 94 2.29 23.26 -8.80
CA GLN A 94 1.25 22.37 -9.31
C GLN A 94 1.74 20.91 -9.44
N GLN A 95 2.97 20.70 -9.90
CA GLN A 95 3.58 19.37 -9.99
C GLN A 95 3.77 18.72 -8.61
N ILE A 96 4.17 19.50 -7.59
CA ILE A 96 4.28 19.01 -6.21
C ILE A 96 2.90 18.57 -5.69
N ARG A 97 1.86 19.39 -5.91
CA ARG A 97 0.47 19.06 -5.52
C ARG A 97 -0.03 17.81 -6.23
N SER A 98 0.24 17.68 -7.53
CA SER A 98 -0.11 16.51 -8.32
C SER A 98 0.61 15.25 -7.83
N MET A 99 1.90 15.35 -7.50
CA MET A 99 2.68 14.25 -6.94
C MET A 99 2.12 13.78 -5.59
N ALA A 100 1.77 14.72 -4.71
CA ALA A 100 1.11 14.41 -3.44
C ALA A 100 -0.20 13.63 -3.65
N ALA A 101 -1.04 14.09 -4.58
CA ALA A 101 -2.27 13.40 -4.94
C ALA A 101 -2.02 11.98 -5.48
N SER A 102 -0.99 11.79 -6.32
CA SER A 102 -0.60 10.46 -6.79
C SER A 102 -0.15 9.53 -5.66
N ILE A 103 0.61 10.03 -4.68
CA ILE A 103 1.03 9.26 -3.50
C ILE A 103 -0.19 8.84 -2.67
N GLN A 104 -1.16 9.75 -2.48
CA GLN A 104 -2.41 9.45 -1.77
C GLN A 104 -3.22 8.36 -2.46
N LEU A 105 -3.39 8.47 -3.78
CA LEU A 105 -4.10 7.46 -4.59
C LEU A 105 -3.41 6.10 -4.47
N PHE A 106 -2.09 6.05 -4.67
CA PHE A 106 -1.33 4.81 -4.53
C PHE A 106 -1.46 4.20 -3.12
N SER A 107 -1.41 5.01 -2.06
CA SER A 107 -1.63 4.54 -0.69
C SER A 107 -3.02 3.94 -0.48
N GLY A 108 -4.04 4.41 -1.20
CA GLY A 108 -5.38 3.83 -1.16
C GLY A 108 -5.46 2.50 -1.91
N ASP A 109 -4.82 2.42 -3.08
CA ASP A 109 -4.94 1.29 -3.99
C ASP A 109 -4.03 0.10 -3.62
N VAL A 110 -2.86 0.35 -3.03
CA VAL A 110 -1.84 -0.68 -2.82
C VAL A 110 -2.32 -1.81 -1.90
N LEU A 111 -3.13 -1.49 -0.88
CA LEU A 111 -3.72 -2.51 0.00
C LEU A 111 -4.84 -3.30 -0.69
N LYS A 112 -5.56 -2.68 -1.63
CA LYS A 112 -6.57 -3.36 -2.43
C LYS A 112 -5.90 -4.36 -3.37
N MET A 113 -4.83 -3.95 -4.06
CA MET A 113 -4.02 -4.82 -4.91
C MET A 113 -3.47 -6.01 -4.11
N PHE A 114 -2.91 -5.73 -2.93
CA PHE A 114 -2.42 -6.76 -2.02
C PHE A 114 -3.48 -7.77 -1.60
N SER A 115 -4.70 -7.31 -1.26
CA SER A 115 -5.82 -8.18 -0.92
C SER A 115 -6.21 -9.10 -2.08
N ILE A 116 -6.26 -8.56 -3.30
CA ILE A 116 -6.54 -9.33 -4.52
C ILE A 116 -5.47 -10.41 -4.73
N ASP A 117 -4.20 -10.07 -4.57
CA ASP A 117 -3.09 -11.02 -4.72
C ASP A 117 -3.09 -12.10 -3.62
N CYS A 118 -3.43 -11.74 -2.38
CA CYS A 118 -3.63 -12.70 -1.30
C CYS A 118 -4.78 -13.66 -1.60
N LYS A 119 -5.92 -13.16 -2.10
CA LYS A 119 -7.05 -14.01 -2.50
C LYS A 119 -6.65 -14.99 -3.61
N ARG A 120 -5.97 -14.49 -4.65
CA ARG A 120 -5.48 -15.31 -5.77
C ARG A 120 -4.52 -16.40 -5.29
N MET A 121 -3.48 -16.05 -4.54
CA MET A 121 -2.52 -17.04 -4.03
C MET A 121 -3.20 -18.07 -3.11
N SER A 122 -4.14 -17.62 -2.25
CA SER A 122 -4.91 -18.52 -1.39
C SER A 122 -5.71 -19.53 -2.23
N ALA A 123 -6.38 -19.07 -3.29
CA ALA A 123 -7.12 -19.92 -4.20
C ALA A 123 -6.21 -20.94 -4.90
N GLU A 124 -5.04 -20.51 -5.39
CA GLU A 124 -4.05 -21.41 -6.01
C GLU A 124 -3.57 -22.49 -5.04
N ILE A 125 -3.33 -22.15 -3.76
CA ILE A 125 -2.95 -23.12 -2.73
C ILE A 125 -4.09 -24.09 -2.46
N PHE A 126 -5.33 -23.62 -2.34
CA PHE A 126 -6.48 -24.50 -2.12
C PHE A 126 -6.71 -25.44 -3.30
N ASP A 127 -6.59 -24.95 -4.54
CA ASP A 127 -6.68 -25.79 -5.74
C ASP A 127 -5.65 -26.93 -5.76
N GLN A 128 -4.45 -26.70 -5.20
CA GLN A 128 -3.38 -27.70 -5.17
C GLN A 128 -3.44 -28.64 -3.97
N THR A 129 -3.90 -28.14 -2.81
CA THR A 129 -3.70 -28.84 -1.52
C THR A 129 -4.99 -29.24 -0.83
N MET A 130 -6.11 -28.60 -1.13
CA MET A 130 -7.38 -28.89 -0.46
C MET A 130 -7.88 -30.27 -0.88
N PRO A 131 -8.09 -31.20 0.06
CA PRO A 131 -8.49 -32.54 -0.28
C PRO A 131 -9.91 -32.56 -0.84
N LEU A 132 -10.20 -33.49 -1.75
CA LEU A 132 -11.52 -33.66 -2.35
C LEU A 132 -12.17 -34.98 -1.92
N GLY A 133 -13.49 -35.07 -2.06
CA GLY A 133 -14.22 -36.33 -1.96
C GLY A 133 -14.21 -36.98 -0.58
N LYS A 134 -13.45 -38.07 -0.40
CA LYS A 134 -13.53 -38.97 0.79
C LYS A 134 -13.02 -38.33 2.08
N HIS A 135 -12.09 -37.37 2.00
CA HIS A 135 -11.55 -36.66 3.17
C HIS A 135 -12.64 -35.94 3.98
N TRP A 136 -13.70 -35.48 3.32
CA TRP A 136 -14.83 -34.78 3.94
C TRP A 136 -15.97 -35.71 4.37
N ARG A 137 -15.84 -37.01 4.12
CA ARG A 137 -16.81 -38.05 4.48
C ARG A 137 -16.29 -38.93 5.64
N ILE A 138 -15.46 -38.36 6.51
CA ILE A 138 -14.99 -39.05 7.72
C ILE A 138 -16.20 -39.10 8.67
N GLY A 139 -16.90 -40.24 8.67
CA GLY A 139 -18.14 -40.41 9.41
C GLY A 139 -18.01 -40.02 10.87
N LEU A 140 -19.03 -39.31 11.38
CA LEU A 140 -19.25 -38.88 12.78
C LEU A 140 -18.15 -39.35 13.75
N ARG A 141 -16.99 -38.70 13.74
CA ARG A 141 -16.14 -38.70 14.93
C ARG A 141 -16.90 -37.88 15.96
N ALA A 142 -17.18 -38.47 17.11
CA ALA A 142 -17.93 -37.84 18.19
C ALA A 142 -17.23 -36.58 18.74
N ASP A 143 -15.93 -36.45 18.50
CA ASP A 143 -15.10 -35.35 19.00
C ASP A 143 -14.57 -34.48 17.87
N LEU A 144 -14.61 -33.15 18.09
CA LEU A 144 -13.94 -32.17 17.24
C LEU A 144 -12.44 -32.51 17.13
N PRO A 145 -11.83 -32.40 15.94
CA PRO A 145 -10.39 -32.60 15.81
C PRO A 145 -9.64 -31.60 16.69
N SER A 146 -8.70 -32.09 17.50
CA SER A 146 -7.89 -31.29 18.42
C SER A 146 -6.75 -30.52 17.73
N SER A 147 -6.52 -30.79 16.44
CA SER A 147 -5.48 -30.17 15.62
C SER A 147 -6.03 -29.74 14.26
N PRO A 148 -5.50 -28.65 13.67
CA PRO A 148 -5.87 -28.24 12.31
C PRO A 148 -5.47 -29.30 11.28
N SER A 149 -6.17 -29.35 10.15
CA SER A 149 -5.74 -30.16 9.00
C SER A 149 -4.43 -29.62 8.42
N GLU A 150 -3.58 -30.52 7.92
CA GLU A 150 -2.26 -30.17 7.38
C GLU A 150 -2.36 -29.16 6.23
N TYR A 151 -3.32 -29.34 5.31
CA TYR A 151 -3.51 -28.41 4.19
C TYR A 151 -3.90 -27.01 4.68
N ALA A 152 -4.79 -26.91 5.69
CA ALA A 152 -5.27 -25.63 6.20
C ALA A 152 -4.16 -24.91 6.96
N ALA A 153 -3.38 -25.65 7.77
CA ALA A 153 -2.22 -25.10 8.46
C ALA A 153 -1.17 -24.59 7.47
N ALA A 154 -0.85 -25.36 6.41
CA ALA A 154 0.09 -24.95 5.39
C ALA A 154 -0.38 -23.72 4.61
N ALA A 155 -1.64 -23.70 4.18
CA ALA A 155 -2.23 -22.55 3.46
C ALA A 155 -2.25 -21.29 4.32
N ALA A 156 -2.68 -21.40 5.57
CA ALA A 156 -2.66 -20.28 6.51
C ALA A 156 -1.23 -19.78 6.75
N GLN A 157 -0.25 -20.67 6.90
CA GLN A 157 1.14 -20.27 7.12
C GLN A 157 1.75 -19.57 5.89
N ALA A 158 1.45 -20.05 4.67
CA ALA A 158 1.99 -19.50 3.43
C ALA A 158 1.47 -18.09 3.11
N VAL A 159 0.25 -17.75 3.55
CA VAL A 159 -0.37 -16.44 3.34
C VAL A 159 -0.43 -15.65 4.64
N LEU A 160 -1.30 -16.04 5.58
CA LEU A 160 -1.50 -15.31 6.84
C LEU A 160 -0.25 -15.27 7.71
N GLY A 161 0.53 -16.36 7.76
CA GLY A 161 1.78 -16.40 8.52
C GLY A 161 2.81 -15.37 8.04
N GLN A 162 2.96 -15.22 6.72
CA GLN A 162 3.84 -14.21 6.13
C GLN A 162 3.37 -12.78 6.44
N VAL A 163 2.06 -12.55 6.36
CA VAL A 163 1.47 -11.24 6.69
C VAL A 163 1.60 -10.92 8.17
N LEU A 164 1.43 -11.92 9.05
CA LEU A 164 1.58 -11.75 10.49
C LEU A 164 3.02 -11.36 10.85
N GLN A 165 4.03 -11.99 10.23
CA GLN A 165 5.43 -11.63 10.44
C GLN A 165 5.72 -10.17 10.08
N GLY A 166 5.17 -9.68 8.96
CA GLY A 166 5.28 -8.28 8.58
C GLY A 166 4.51 -7.34 9.51
N ALA A 167 3.26 -7.70 9.84
CA ALA A 167 2.38 -6.89 10.65
C ALA A 167 2.93 -6.65 12.07
N GLN A 168 3.62 -7.62 12.65
CA GLN A 168 4.26 -7.46 13.97
C GLN A 168 5.29 -6.33 14.01
N LEU A 169 5.86 -5.96 12.86
CA LEU A 169 6.85 -4.89 12.75
C LEU A 169 6.20 -3.52 12.46
N LEU A 170 4.89 -3.47 12.22
CA LEU A 170 4.15 -2.23 11.97
C LEU A 170 3.69 -1.56 13.27
N PRO A 171 3.41 -0.24 13.24
CA PRO A 171 2.69 0.44 14.31
C PRO A 171 1.34 -0.23 14.57
N ARG A 172 0.90 -0.30 15.84
CA ARG A 172 -0.32 -1.02 16.27
C ARG A 172 -1.55 -0.67 15.42
N ASP A 173 -1.72 0.61 15.09
CA ASP A 173 -2.88 1.10 14.34
C ASP A 173 -2.91 0.60 12.88
N ALA A 174 -1.76 0.20 12.33
CA ALA A 174 -1.64 -0.35 10.98
C ALA A 174 -1.73 -1.89 10.95
N GLN A 175 -1.59 -2.58 12.09
CA GLN A 175 -1.60 -4.04 12.15
C GLN A 175 -2.99 -4.62 11.84
N ALA A 176 -4.00 -4.16 12.56
CA ALA A 176 -5.36 -4.69 12.44
C ALA A 176 -5.95 -4.50 11.04
N PRO A 177 -5.84 -3.33 10.37
CA PRO A 177 -6.37 -3.15 9.02
C PRO A 177 -5.68 -4.01 7.95
N ALA A 178 -4.38 -4.30 8.11
CA ALA A 178 -3.65 -5.17 7.20
C ALA A 178 -4.07 -6.63 7.39
N LEU A 179 -4.11 -7.10 8.64
CA LEU A 179 -4.51 -8.48 8.97
C LEU A 179 -5.96 -8.75 8.58
N ALA A 180 -6.89 -7.86 8.92
CA ALA A 180 -8.30 -8.03 8.61
C ALA A 180 -8.55 -8.23 7.10
N ARG A 181 -7.91 -7.41 6.25
CA ARG A 181 -8.06 -7.53 4.79
C ARG A 181 -7.57 -8.87 4.27
N VAL A 182 -6.39 -9.31 4.70
CA VAL A 182 -5.81 -10.58 4.23
C VAL A 182 -6.60 -11.77 4.76
N THR A 183 -7.01 -11.74 6.03
CA THR A 183 -7.86 -12.79 6.61
C THR A 183 -9.19 -12.90 5.84
N THR A 184 -9.84 -11.77 5.52
CA THR A 184 -11.04 -11.77 4.70
C THR A 184 -10.77 -12.36 3.31
N ALA A 185 -9.73 -11.89 2.60
CA ALA A 185 -9.37 -12.41 1.28
C ALA A 185 -9.08 -13.92 1.28
N PHE A 186 -8.38 -14.41 2.30
CA PHE A 186 -8.06 -15.83 2.48
C PHE A 186 -9.32 -16.67 2.71
N LEU A 187 -10.21 -16.22 3.62
CA LEU A 187 -11.46 -16.92 3.91
C LEU A 187 -12.43 -16.90 2.74
N GLU A 188 -12.49 -15.79 1.99
CA GLU A 188 -13.25 -15.73 0.75
C GLU A 188 -12.74 -16.75 -0.27
N ALA A 189 -11.43 -16.83 -0.52
CA ALA A 189 -10.86 -17.83 -1.42
C ALA A 189 -11.21 -19.25 -0.99
N TRP A 190 -11.18 -19.51 0.32
CA TRP A 190 -11.54 -20.82 0.88
C TRP A 190 -13.01 -21.16 0.63
N MET A 191 -13.93 -20.23 0.89
CA MET A 191 -15.36 -20.41 0.62
C MET A 191 -15.64 -20.57 -0.88
N ASP A 192 -15.02 -19.74 -1.72
CA ASP A 192 -15.17 -19.79 -3.17
C ASP A 192 -14.76 -21.18 -3.71
N HIS A 193 -13.64 -21.72 -3.22
CA HIS A 193 -13.18 -23.06 -3.57
C HIS A 193 -14.15 -24.16 -3.11
N ILE A 194 -14.64 -24.10 -1.85
CA ILE A 194 -15.65 -25.04 -1.33
C ILE A 194 -16.89 -25.09 -2.23
N LEU A 195 -17.40 -23.91 -2.62
CA LEU A 195 -18.58 -23.78 -3.45
C LEU A 195 -18.32 -24.30 -4.86
N ALA A 196 -17.19 -23.95 -5.47
CA ALA A 196 -16.80 -24.40 -6.80
C ALA A 196 -16.67 -25.92 -6.88
N GLN A 197 -16.00 -26.54 -5.90
CA GLN A 197 -15.80 -27.99 -5.82
C GLN A 197 -16.99 -28.75 -5.20
N ARG A 198 -18.04 -28.03 -4.78
CA ARG A 198 -19.25 -28.59 -4.14
C ARG A 198 -18.90 -29.52 -2.97
N ILE A 199 -17.93 -29.12 -2.16
CA ILE A 199 -17.46 -29.90 -1.02
C ILE A 199 -18.61 -30.06 -0.02
N LYS A 200 -18.83 -31.30 0.42
CA LYS A 200 -19.86 -31.65 1.41
C LYS A 200 -19.19 -32.11 2.69
N PHE A 201 -19.29 -31.31 3.74
CA PHE A 201 -18.96 -31.68 5.10
C PHE A 201 -20.09 -32.57 5.62
N ARG A 202 -19.83 -33.85 5.88
CA ARG A 202 -20.82 -34.82 6.40
C ARG A 202 -20.32 -35.47 7.68
#